data_AF-A0A6N0I507-F1
#
_entry.id   AF-A0A6N0I507-F1
#
_cell.length_a   1.000
_cell.length_b   1.000
_cell.length_c   1.000
_cell.angle_alpha   90.00
_cell.angle_beta   90.00
_cell.angle_gamma   90.00
#
_symmetry.space_group_name_H-M   'P 1'
#
loop_
_entity.id
_entity.type
_entity.pdbx_description
1 polymer ?
#
loop_
_entity_poly.entity_id
_entity_poly.type
_entity_poly.pdbx_seq_one_letter_code
_entity_poly.pdbx_strand_id
1 'polypeptide(L)' 'MLTKNIKYPYVKFGFDVVGVLASIGIFLIFVFNTHANFGSDGSSSFGINVTGSSMVLLSSLILIVVICGSVAKLNL' A
#
# COMPACT_ATOMS: atom_id res chain seq x y z
N MET A 1 15.47 -9.48 24.31
CA MET A 1 16.32 -8.26 24.47
C MET A 1 17.13 -8.08 23.19
N LEU A 2 16.74 -7.17 22.29
CA LEU A 2 17.44 -6.92 21.02
C LEU A 2 17.32 -5.45 20.54
N THR A 3 17.09 -4.52 21.47
CA THR A 3 16.88 -3.09 21.15
C THR A 3 17.91 -2.26 21.88
N LYS A 4 19.16 -2.25 21.41
CA LYS A 4 20.25 -1.46 22.04
C LYS A 4 20.84 -0.38 21.13
N ASN A 5 20.17 0.00 20.04
CA ASN A 5 20.63 1.12 19.19
C ASN A 5 19.53 1.76 18.32
N ILE A 6 18.34 2.02 18.88
CA ILE A 6 17.29 2.78 18.17
C ILE A 6 17.27 4.16 18.83
N LYS A 7 17.68 5.20 18.10
CA LYS A 7 17.77 6.58 18.61
C LYS A 7 16.37 7.21 18.73
N TYR A 8 15.39 6.73 17.95
CA TYR A 8 13.99 7.16 18.00
C TYR A 8 12.96 6.02 17.89
N PRO A 9 12.70 5.27 18.98
CA PRO A 9 11.80 4.12 18.97
C PRO A 9 10.34 4.46 18.65
N TYR A 10 9.86 5.64 19.09
CA TYR A 10 8.48 6.08 18.82
C TYR A 10 8.24 6.42 17.34
N VAL A 11 9.23 7.01 16.68
CA VAL A 11 9.15 7.34 15.25
C VAL A 11 9.13 6.07 14.41
N LYS A 12 9.93 5.07 14.80
CA LYS A 12 9.93 3.75 14.13
C LYS A 12 8.57 3.07 14.22
N PHE A 13 7.94 3.08 15.40
CA PHE A 13 6.60 2.51 15.58
C PHE A 13 5.53 3.28 14.78
N GLY A 14 5.58 4.61 14.79
CA GLY A 14 4.66 5.44 14.00
C GLY A 14 4.75 5.17 12.50
N PHE A 15 5.97 5.09 11.95
CA PHE A 15 6.17 4.74 10.55
C PHE A 15 5.63 3.34 10.24
N ASP A 16 5.93 2.33 11.05
CA ASP A 16 5.45 0.97 10.85
C ASP A 16 3.92 0.91 10.74
N VAL A 17 3.20 1.57 11.66
CA VAL A 17 1.74 1.67 11.64
C VAL A 17 1.23 2.36 10.35
N VAL A 18 1.86 3.46 9.94
CA VAL A 18 1.50 4.18 8.70
C VAL A 18 1.74 3.33 7.47
N GLY A 19 2.84 2.59 7.40
CA GLY A 19 3.17 1.68 6.30
C GLY A 19 2.16 0.53 6.17
N VAL A 20 1.74 -0.04 7.31
CA VAL A 20 0.68 -1.06 7.34
C VAL A 20 -0.66 -0.46 6.88
N LEU A 21 -1.03 0.73 7.36
CA LEU A 21 -2.27 1.41 6.93
C LEU A 21 -2.27 1.69 5.43
N ALA A 22 -1.15 2.17 4.88
CA ALA A 22 -1.00 2.42 3.45
C ALA A 22 -1.08 1.12 2.63
N SER A 23 -0.51 0.01 3.13
CA SER A 23 -0.61 -1.29 2.45
C SER A 23 -2.06 -1.78 2.39
N ILE A 24 -2.83 -1.60 3.46
CA ILE A 24 -4.28 -1.90 3.49
C ILE A 24 -5.02 -1.00 2.49
N GLY A 25 -4.67 0.28 2.41
CA GLY A 25 -5.25 1.22 1.43
C GLY A 25 -5.01 0.81 -0.01
N ILE A 26 -3.79 0.37 -0.35
CA ILE A 26 -3.46 -0.16 -1.68
C ILE A 26 -4.33 -1.39 -1.98
N PHE A 27 -4.44 -2.33 -1.03
CA PHE A 27 -5.27 -3.53 -1.20
C PHE A 27 -6.74 -3.20 -1.47
N LEU A 28 -7.30 -2.25 -0.72
CA LEU A 28 -8.67 -1.78 -0.94
C LEU A 28 -8.85 -1.13 -2.31
N ILE A 29 -7.91 -0.30 -2.77
CA ILE A 29 -7.96 0.29 -4.11
C ILE A 29 -8.00 -0.81 -5.17
N PHE A 30 -7.18 -1.86 -5.03
CA PHE A 30 -7.24 -3.00 -5.94
C PHE A 30 -8.62 -3.65 -5.92
N VAL A 31 -9.14 -4.05 -4.76
CA VAL A 31 -10.45 -4.73 -4.66
C VAL A 31 -11.59 -3.86 -5.23
N PHE A 32 -11.63 -2.56 -4.91
CA PHE A 32 -12.68 -1.68 -5.41
C PHE A 32 -12.55 -1.32 -6.89
N ASN A 33 -11.34 -1.36 -7.45
CA ASN A 33 -11.10 -1.11 -8.88
C ASN A 33 -11.01 -2.41 -9.70
N THR A 34 -11.19 -3.58 -9.07
CA THR A 34 -11.39 -4.83 -9.81
C THR A 34 -12.76 -4.80 -10.45
N HIS A 35 -12.79 -5.11 -11.74
CA HIS A 35 -14.00 -5.30 -12.50
C HIS A 35 -14.03 -6.73 -13.01
N ALA A 36 -15.15 -7.41 -12.80
CA ALA A 36 -15.41 -8.72 -13.35
C ALA A 36 -16.56 -8.57 -14.35
N ASN A 37 -16.25 -8.71 -15.64
CA ASN A 37 -17.26 -8.76 -16.69
C ASN A 37 -17.48 -10.22 -17.09
N PHE A 38 -18.70 -10.71 -16.90
CA PHE A 38 -19.11 -12.04 -17.32
C PHE A 38 -20.05 -11.89 -18.52
N GLY A 39 -19.53 -12.15 -19.71
CA GLY A 39 -20.28 -12.14 -20.96
C GLY A 39 -21.22 -13.35 -21.05
N SER A 40 -22.42 -13.11 -21.58
CA SER A 40 -23.45 -14.16 -21.77
C SER A 40 -23.05 -15.22 -22.82
N ASP A 41 -22.01 -14.93 -23.59
CA ASP A 41 -21.32 -15.73 -24.60
C ASP A 41 -20.28 -16.70 -24.01
N GLY A 42 -20.21 -16.80 -22.68
CA GLY A 42 -19.27 -17.68 -21.96
C GLY A 42 -17.88 -17.07 -21.78
N SER A 43 -17.68 -15.84 -22.23
CA SER A 43 -16.45 -15.08 -22.04
C SER A 43 -16.43 -14.45 -20.64
N SER A 44 -15.31 -14.53 -19.93
CA SER A 44 -15.12 -13.86 -18.65
C SER A 44 -13.86 -13.01 -18.70
N SER A 45 -13.99 -11.73 -18.38
CA SER A 45 -12.89 -10.78 -18.29
C SER A 45 -12.78 -10.28 -16.86
N PHE A 46 -11.66 -10.55 -16.22
CA PHE A 46 -11.31 -10.00 -14.91
C PHE A 46 -10.16 -9.01 -15.12
N GLY A 47 -10.37 -7.77 -14.70
CA GLY A 47 -9.41 -6.70 -14.88
C GLY A 47 -9.39 -5.75 -13.70
N ILE A 48 -8.31 -4.99 -13.56
CA ILE A 48 -8.19 -3.92 -12.59
C ILE A 48 -8.08 -2.63 -13.39
N ASN A 49 -9.02 -1.71 -13.21
CA ASN A 49 -9.03 -0.45 -13.93
C ASN A 49 -8.94 0.71 -12.94
N VAL A 50 -7.72 1.20 -12.71
CA VAL A 50 -7.45 2.35 -11.83
C VAL A 50 -7.21 3.58 -12.71
N THR A 51 -8.21 4.45 -12.83
CA THR A 51 -8.14 5.67 -13.66
C THR A 51 -8.45 6.93 -12.86
N GLY A 52 -8.00 8.08 -13.37
CA GLY A 52 -8.25 9.38 -12.76
C GLY A 52 -7.60 9.54 -11.37
N SER A 53 -8.37 10.08 -10.42
CA SER A 53 -7.89 10.39 -9.06
C SER A 53 -7.38 9.15 -8.29
N SER A 54 -7.94 7.97 -8.57
CA SER A 54 -7.51 6.71 -7.95
C SER A 54 -6.08 6.32 -8.34
N MET A 55 -5.62 6.70 -9.53
CA MET A 55 -4.25 6.43 -10.00
C MET A 55 -3.24 7.31 -9.27
N VAL A 56 -3.58 8.59 -9.03
CA VAL A 56 -2.76 9.52 -8.26
C VAL A 56 -2.67 9.06 -6.80
N LEU A 57 -3.79 8.64 -6.21
CA LEU A 57 -3.84 8.04 -4.87
C LEU A 57 -2.96 6.80 -4.78
N LEU A 58 -3.13 5.83 -5.68
CA LEU A 58 -2.34 4.59 -5.70
C LEU A 58 -0.83 4.90 -5.75
N SER A 59 -0.41 5.80 -6.65
CA SER A 59 0.98 6.20 -6.79
C SER A 59 1.54 6.86 -5.52
N SER A 60 0.75 7.74 -4.88
CA SER A 60 1.13 8.38 -3.62
C SER A 60 1.26 7.37 -2.46
N LEU A 61 0.35 6.40 -2.36
CA LEU A 61 0.42 5.36 -1.33
C LEU A 61 1.65 4.47 -1.51
N ILE A 62 2.00 4.11 -2.75
CA ILE A 62 3.21 3.32 -3.04
C ILE A 62 4.47 4.08 -2.61
N LEU A 63 4.57 5.38 -2.91
CA LEU A 63 5.69 6.21 -2.46
C LEU A 63 5.80 6.25 -0.93
N ILE A 64 4.68 6.38 -0.22
CA ILE A 64 4.65 6.37 1.25
C ILE A 64 5.17 5.04 1.80
N VAL A 65 4.76 3.91 1.23
CA VAL A 65 5.22 2.57 1.64
C VAL A 65 6.73 2.42 1.41
N VAL A 66 7.25 2.88 0.27
CA VAL A 66 8.70 2.82 -0.05
C VAL A 66 9.51 3.67 0.93
N ILE A 67 9.06 4.89 1.22
CA ILE A 67 9.72 5.79 2.19
C ILE A 67 9.69 5.16 3.58
N CYS A 68 8.53 4.64 3.99
CA CYS A 68 8.36 3.97 5.28
C CYS A 68 9.30 2.77 5.44
N GLY A 69 9.40 1.89 4.44
CA GLY A 69 10.31 0.75 4.48
C GLY A 69 11.79 1.17 4.48
N SER A 70 12.13 2.28 3.81
CA SER A 70 13.49 2.84 3.79
C SER A 70 13.88 3.43 5.13
N VAL A 71 12.98 4.18 5.77
CA VAL A 71 13.16 4.74 7.12
C VAL A 71 13.21 3.64 8.18
N ALA A 72 12.43 2.55 8.02
CA ALA A 72 12.48 1.41 8.94
C ALA A 72 13.80 0.62 8.88
N LYS A 73 14.46 0.57 7.70
CA LYS A 73 15.77 -0.06 7.48
C LYS A 73 16.94 0.82 7.93
N LEU A 74 16.82 2.13 7.77
CA LEU A 74 17.79 3.07 8.31
C LEU A 74 17.61 3.04 9.83
N ASN A 75 18.54 2.41 10.57
CA ASN A 75 18.49 2.25 12.03
C ASN A 75 18.50 3.64 12.74
N LEU A 76 17.36 4.31 12.71
CA LEU A 76 17.06 5.57 13.38
C LEU A 76 16.81 5.31 14.86
#